data_AF-A0A358DFT9-F1
#
_entry.id   AF-A0A358DFT9-F1
#
_cell.length_a   1.000
_cell.length_b   1.000
_cell.length_c   1.000
_cell.angle_alpha   90.00
_cell.angle_beta   90.00
_cell.angle_gamma   90.00
#
_symmetry.space_group_name_H-M   'P 1'
#
loop_
_entity.id
_entity.type
_entity.pdbx_description
1 polymer ?
#
loop_
_entity_poly.entity_id
_entity_poly.type
_entity_poly.pdbx_seq_one_letter_code
_entity_poly.pdbx_strand_id
1 'polypeptide(L)' 'IVKCNNPKCITNNEPMKTRFEVVDKENVVLQCHYCELKIKKEEIVLK' A
#
# COMPACT_ATOMS: atom_id res chain seq x y z
N ILE A 1 8.41 6.49 3.23
CA ILE A 1 7.54 6.24 2.04
C ILE A 1 6.75 4.96 2.29
N VAL A 2 5.41 4.98 2.12
CA VAL A 2 4.56 3.78 2.36
C VAL A 2 4.91 2.68 1.36
N LYS A 3 5.20 1.48 1.86
CA LYS A 3 5.51 0.30 1.05
C LYS A 3 4.37 -0.72 1.16
N CYS A 4 4.06 -1.39 0.04
CA CYS A 4 3.06 -2.45 0.03
C CYS A 4 3.61 -3.69 0.73
N ASN A 5 2.85 -4.28 1.65
CA ASN A 5 3.21 -5.50 2.37
C ASN A 5 3.01 -6.78 1.53
N ASN A 6 2.39 -6.71 0.34
CA ASN A 6 2.30 -7.84 -0.56
C ASN A 6 3.67 -8.09 -1.24
N PRO A 7 4.37 -9.20 -0.95
CA PRO A 7 5.68 -9.49 -1.54
C PRO A 7 5.63 -9.67 -3.06
N LYS A 8 4.45 -10.02 -3.61
CA LYS A 8 4.22 -10.16 -5.06
C LYS A 8 3.84 -8.84 -5.75
N CYS A 9 3.75 -7.72 -5.02
CA CYS A 9 3.40 -6.45 -5.63
C CYS A 9 4.53 -5.96 -6.56
N ILE A 10 4.17 -5.47 -7.75
CA ILE A 10 5.14 -4.93 -8.72
C ILE A 10 5.96 -3.77 -8.14
N THR A 11 5.37 -2.98 -7.23
CA THR A 11 6.04 -1.84 -6.59
C THR A 11 7.19 -2.26 -5.67
N ASN A 12 7.28 -3.54 -5.31
CA ASN A 12 8.38 -4.09 -4.51
C ASN A 12 9.53 -4.62 -5.36
N ASN A 13 9.27 -4.93 -6.63
CA ASN A 13 10.24 -5.54 -7.55
C ASN A 13 10.80 -4.53 -8.55
N GLU A 14 10.03 -3.49 -8.88
CA GLU A 14 10.40 -2.47 -9.88
C GLU A 14 10.67 -1.09 -9.24
N PRO A 15 11.58 -0.28 -9.80
CA PRO A 15 11.88 1.07 -9.32
C PRO A 15 10.80 2.08 -9.76
N MET A 16 9.58 1.88 -9.29
CA MET A 16 8.41 2.72 -9.58
C MET A 16 7.83 3.35 -8.31
N LYS A 17 7.12 4.46 -8.46
CA LYS A 17 6.45 5.12 -7.34
C LYS A 17 5.25 4.30 -6.87
N THR A 18 5.09 4.16 -5.56
CA THR A 18 3.92 3.52 -4.98
C THR A 18 2.69 4.44 -5.10
N ARG A 19 1.54 3.87 -5.46
CA ARG A 19 0.26 4.58 -5.55
C ARG A 19 -0.77 3.85 -4.68
N PHE A 20 -1.34 4.60 -3.75
CA PHE A 20 -2.38 4.12 -2.84
C PHE A 20 -3.57 5.05 -2.87
N GLU A 21 -4.76 4.48 -2.75
CA GLU A 21 -6.03 5.20 -2.66
C GLU A 21 -6.61 5.00 -1.27
N VAL A 22 -7.11 6.08 -0.66
CA VAL A 22 -7.75 6.00 0.65
C VAL A 22 -9.19 5.54 0.44
N VAL A 23 -9.47 4.29 0.79
CA VAL A 23 -10.82 3.71 0.67
C VAL A 23 -11.65 3.89 1.93
N ASP A 24 -11.00 4.04 3.07
CA ASP A 24 -11.64 4.30 4.35
C ASP A 24 -10.82 5.32 5.14
N LYS A 25 -11.42 6.46 5.46
CA LYS A 25 -10.78 7.53 6.23
C LYS A 25 -10.91 7.33 7.74
N GLU A 26 -11.95 6.65 8.22
CA GLU A 26 -12.16 6.39 9.65
C GLU A 26 -11.17 5.32 10.13
N ASN A 27 -11.08 4.22 9.40
CA ASN A 27 -10.16 3.13 9.73
C ASN A 27 -8.77 3.27 9.09
N VAL A 28 -8.55 4.37 8.34
CA VAL A 28 -7.29 4.66 7.63
C VAL A 28 -6.84 3.44 6.81
N VAL A 29 -7.72 3.00 5.90
CA VAL A 29 -7.44 1.89 5.00
C VAL A 29 -6.99 2.44 3.65
N LEU A 30 -5.80 2.00 3.25
CA LEU A 30 -5.19 2.29 1.97
C LEU A 30 -5.34 1.10 1.05
N GLN A 31 -5.83 1.30 -0.17
CA GLN A 31 -5.84 0.28 -1.20
C GLN A 31 -4.69 0.53 -2.18
N CYS A 32 -3.87 -0.49 -2.42
CA CYS A 32 -2.84 -0.42 -3.44
C CYS A 32 -3.46 -0.39 -4.83
N HIS A 33 -3.07 0.56 -5.68
CA HIS A 33 -3.58 0.66 -7.04
C HIS A 33 -3.13 -0.52 -7.95
N TYR A 34 -2.06 -1.22 -7.58
CA TYR A 34 -1.44 -2.24 -8.43
C TYR A 34 -1.87 -3.67 -8.09
N CYS A 35 -1.94 -4.01 -6.81
CA CYS A 35 -2.33 -5.34 -6.37
C CYS A 35 -3.70 -5.38 -5.68
N GLU A 36 -4.39 -4.23 -5.62
CA GLU A 36 -5.71 -4.04 -5.00
C GLU A 36 -5.79 -4.42 -3.52
N LEU A 37 -4.63 -4.71 -2.89
CA LEU A 37 -4.56 -5.10 -1.51
C LEU A 37 -4.92 -3.91 -0.60
N LYS A 38 -5.82 -4.16 0.35
CA LYS A 38 -6.19 -3.22 1.41
C LYS A 38 -5.21 -3.36 2.57
N ILE A 39 -4.52 -2.26 2.86
CA ILE A 39 -3.54 -2.11 3.93
C ILE A 39 -4.15 -1.21 4.99
N LYS A 40 -4.24 -1.72 6.21
CA LYS A 40 -4.67 -0.95 7.37
C LYS A 40 -3.50 -0.15 7.93
N LYS A 41 -3.77 0.95 8.61
CA LYS A 41 -2.76 1.79 9.27
C LYS A 41 -1.75 1.03 10.12
N GLU A 42 -2.19 -0.01 10.82
CA GLU A 42 -1.34 -0.86 11.69
C GLU A 42 -0.25 -1.61 10.91
N GLU A 43 -0.50 -1.94 9.64
CA GLU A 43 0.41 -2.69 8.78
C GLU A 43 1.35 -1.79 7.96
N ILE A 44 1.16 -0.47 8.02
CA ILE A 44 1.98 0.50 7.30
C ILE A 44 3.33 0.63 8.00
N VAL A 45 4.37 0.05 7.40
CA VAL A 45 5.76 0.32 7.81
C VAL A 45 6.23 1.62 7.15
N LEU A 46 6.36 2.68 7.95
CA LEU A 46 7.01 3.92 7.55
C LEU A 46 8.53 3.75 7.70
N LYS A 47 9.23 3.55 6.57
CA LYS A 47 10.69 3.73 6.48
C LYS A 47 11.02 5.03 5.74
#